data_AF-A0A3B8V5Q8-F1
#
_entry.id   AF-A0A3B8V5Q8-F1
#
_cell.length_a   1.000
_cell.length_b   1.000
_cell.length_c   1.000
_cell.angle_alpha   90.00
_cell.angle_beta   90.00
_cell.angle_gamma   90.00
#
_symmetry.space_group_name_H-M   'P 1'
#
loop_
_entity.id
_entity.type
_entity.pdbx_description
1 polymer ?
#
loop_
_entity_poly.entity_id
_entity_poly.type
_entity_poly.pdbx_seq_one_letter_code
_entity_poly.pdbx_strand_id
1 'polypeptide(L)' 'IFMDGGVIVEEGTPAEIFGAPIMRRTQDFLSRVL' A
#
# COMPACT_ATOMS: atom_id res chain seq x y z
N ILE A 1 -5.78 -5.41 1.86
CA ILE A 1 -4.62 -5.40 2.77
C ILE A 1 -3.34 -5.35 1.94
N PHE A 2 -2.36 -4.55 2.34
CA PHE A 2 -1.02 -4.47 1.78
C PHE A 2 -0.01 -4.99 2.81
N MET A 3 0.86 -5.90 2.36
CA MET A 3 1.84 -6.57 3.21
C MET A 3 3.23 -6.44 2.59
N ASP A 4 4.23 -6.22 3.43
CA ASP A 4 5.63 -6.17 3.01
C ASP A 4 6.55 -6.64 4.16
N GLY A 5 7.47 -7.56 3.86
CA GLY A 5 8.36 -8.16 4.85
C GLY A 5 7.66 -9.04 5.88
N GLY A 6 6.53 -9.65 5.53
CA GLY A 6 5.77 -10.53 6.42
C GLY A 6 4.93 -9.80 7.47
N VAL A 7 4.82 -8.47 7.39
CA VAL A 7 3.94 -7.66 8.25
C VAL A 7 2.90 -6.95 7.42
N ILE A 8 1.75 -6.66 8.04
CA ILE A 8 0.72 -5.81 7.46
C ILE A 8 1.20 -4.36 7.56
N VAL A 9 1.31 -3.70 6.42
CA VAL A 9 1.76 -2.30 6.33
C VAL A 9 0.58 -1.37 6.22
N GLU A 10 -0.47 -1.75 5.48
CA GLU A 10 -1.67 -0.93 5.33
C GLU A 10 -2.92 -1.79 5.12
N GLU A 11 -4.03 -1.41 5.74
CA GLU A 11 -5.33 -2.06 5.58
C GLU A 11 -6.37 -1.06 5.09
N GLY A 12 -7.26 -1.53 4.22
CA GLY A 12 -8.25 -0.70 3.55
C GLY A 12 -8.84 -1.43 2.35
N THR A 13 -9.84 -0.80 1.75
CA THR A 13 -10.40 -1.21 0.46
C THR A 13 -9.35 -1.04 -0.65
N PRO A 14 -9.51 -1.73 -1.80
CA PRO A 14 -8.62 -1.52 -2.94
C PRO A 14 -8.60 -0.06 -3.41
N ALA A 15 -9.74 0.64 -3.38
CA ALA A 15 -9.81 2.03 -3.80
C ALA A 15 -8.99 2.96 -2.90
N GLU A 16 -9.00 2.72 -1.59
CA GLU A 16 -8.17 3.47 -0.62
C GLU A 16 -6.69 3.16 -0.84
N ILE A 17 -6.32 1.88 -0.93
CA ILE A 17 -4.91 1.47 -1.05
C ILE A 17 -4.29 1.90 -2.39
N PHE A 18 -5.00 1.73 -3.51
CA PHE A 18 -4.45 2.02 -4.84
C PHE A 18 -4.72 3.45 -5.32
N GLY A 19 -5.76 4.11 -4.81
CA GLY A 19 -6.13 5.47 -5.21
C GLY A 19 -5.57 6.56 -4.30
N ALA A 20 -5.47 6.29 -3.00
CA ALA A 20 -5.00 7.25 -2.01
C ALA A 20 -4.25 6.55 -0.84
N PRO A 21 -3.14 5.84 -1.11
CA PRO A 21 -2.37 5.14 -0.07
C PRO A 21 -1.85 6.13 0.98
N ILE A 22 -1.99 5.78 2.26
CA ILE A 22 -1.62 6.65 3.39
C ILE A 22 -0.18 6.38 3.85
N MET A 23 0.26 5.11 3.83
CA MET A 23 1.61 4.77 4.28
C MET A 23 2.64 5.03 3.20
N ARG A 24 3.73 5.71 3.59
CA ARG A 24 4.87 6.01 2.69
C ARG A 24 5.44 4.74 2.04
N ARG A 25 5.51 3.64 2.79
CA ARG A 25 5.99 2.35 2.27
C ARG A 25 5.07 1.77 1.20
N THR A 26 3.75 1.93 1.33
CA THR A 26 2.77 1.56 0.29
C THR A 26 2.92 2.46 -0.93
N GLN A 27 3.10 3.78 -0.74
CA GLN A 27 3.33 4.75 -1.82
C GLN A 27 4.60 4.40 -2.63
N ASP A 28 5.72 4.16 -1.94
CA ASP A 28 7.01 3.81 -2.55
C ASP A 28 6.96 2.48 -3.32
N PHE A 29 6.14 1.52 -2.85
CA PHE A 29 5.92 0.27 -3.55
C PHE A 29 5.08 0.50 -4.81
N LEU A 30 3.95 1.17 -4.68
CA LEU A 30 3.04 1.41 -5.80
C LEU A 30 3.70 2.24 -6.90
N SER A 31 4.56 3.21 -6.55
CA SER A 31 5.29 4.03 -7.54
C SER A 31 6.31 3.26 -8.38
N ARG A 32 6.60 2.00 -8.04
CA ARG A 32 7.53 1.14 -8.79
C ARG A 32 6.81 0.08 -9.62
N VAL A 33 5.55 -0.19 -9.29
CA VAL A 33 4.76 -1.29 -9.87
C VAL A 33 3.70 -0.76 -10.85
N LEU A 34 3.13 0.41 -10.55
CA LEU A 34 2.23 1.17 -11.43
C LEU A 34 3.05 2.13 -12.30
#